data_AF-A0A2N1RDF9-F1
#
_entry.id   AF-A0A2N1RDF9-F1
#
_cell.length_a   1.000
_cell.length_b   1.000
_cell.length_c   1.000
_cell.angle_alpha   90.00
_cell.angle_beta   90.00
_cell.angle_gamma   90.00
#
_symmetry.space_group_name_H-M   'P 1'
#
loop_
_entity.id
_entity.type
_entity.pdbx_description
1 polymer ?
#
loop_
_entity_poly.entity_id
_entity_poly.type
_entity_poly.pdbx_seq_one_letter_code
_entity_poly.pdbx_strand_id
1 'polypeptide(L)'
;MITVVLLIGLSMAALVLGPADITLGQTIKILLAGPDGALGATYSASQRYIIWNLRLPRVLTATVAGMVLAVAGVVFQALFRNPMADPYVLGISSGAAFGVAFAAFLGLVSGATGAWSVPLAAFSGAIGAAFIIFTLA
;
A
#
# COMPACT_ATOMS: atom_id res chain seq x y z
N MET A 1 7.40 -19.26 -11.26
CA MET A 1 8.71 -19.09 -10.58
C MET A 1 9.33 -17.72 -10.81
N ILE A 2 9.48 -17.24 -12.06
CA ILE A 2 10.11 -15.93 -12.38
C ILE A 2 9.46 -14.77 -11.61
N THR A 3 8.13 -14.69 -11.56
CA THR A 3 7.41 -13.60 -10.87
C THR A 3 7.67 -13.56 -9.37
N VAL A 4 7.80 -14.73 -8.73
CA VAL A 4 8.08 -14.82 -7.28
C VAL A 4 9.52 -14.39 -6.99
N VAL A 5 10.46 -14.80 -7.84
CA VAL A 5 11.87 -14.38 -7.73
C VAL A 5 11.98 -12.87 -7.92
N LEU A 6 11.30 -12.30 -8.93
CA LEU A 6 11.26 -10.86 -9.16
C LEU A 6 10.62 -10.12 -7.99
N LEU A 7 9.51 -10.62 -7.46
CA LEU A 7 8.84 -10.02 -6.30
C LEU A 7 9.78 -9.95 -5.10
N ILE A 8 10.41 -11.07 -4.74
CA ILE A 8 11.35 -11.13 -3.61
C ILE A 8 12.55 -10.20 -3.87
N GLY A 9 13.13 -10.25 -5.07
CA GLY A 9 14.26 -9.40 -5.44
C GLY A 9 13.94 -7.90 -5.36
N LEU A 10 12.79 -7.48 -5.88
CA LEU A 10 12.34 -6.08 -5.85
C LEU A 10 11.96 -5.63 -4.43
N SER A 11 11.32 -6.49 -3.64
CA SER A 11 11.05 -6.21 -2.22
C SER A 11 12.34 -6.01 -1.43
N MET A 12 13.36 -6.85 -1.67
CA MET A 12 14.68 -6.69 -1.05
C MET A 12 15.37 -5.40 -1.50
N ALA A 13 15.30 -5.06 -2.78
CA ALA A 13 15.84 -3.80 -3.29
C ALA A 13 15.13 -2.59 -2.64
N ALA A 14 13.80 -2.63 -2.53
CA ALA A 14 13.00 -1.57 -1.92
C ALA A 14 13.31 -1.37 -0.42
N LEU A 15 13.71 -2.44 0.29
CA LEU A 15 14.16 -2.35 1.67
C LEU A 15 15.54 -1.69 1.82
N VAL A 16 16.42 -1.82 0.81
CA VAL A 16 17.77 -1.25 0.81
C VAL A 16 17.76 0.22 0.38
N LEU A 17 16.96 0.56 -0.63
CA LEU A 17 16.86 1.90 -1.18
C LEU A 17 16.23 2.86 -0.16
N GLY A 18 17.00 3.87 0.28
CA GLY A 18 16.49 4.96 1.08
C GLY A 18 17.60 5.89 1.59
N PRO A 19 17.23 6.99 2.28
CA PRO A 19 18.18 8.03 2.69
C PRO A 19 19.18 7.57 3.76
N ALA A 20 18.89 6.47 4.45
CA ALA A 20 19.81 5.86 5.40
C ALA A 20 20.64 4.81 4.67
N ASP A 21 21.97 4.99 4.69
CA ASP A 21 22.96 4.08 4.13
C ASP A 21 22.95 2.75 4.91
N ILE A 22 22.13 1.82 4.45
CA ILE A 22 22.01 0.46 5.00
C ILE A 22 22.31 -0.51 3.86
N THR A 23 23.37 -1.30 4.01
CA THR A 23 23.76 -2.29 2.99
C THR A 23 22.86 -3.52 3.03
N LEU A 24 22.78 -4.26 1.91
CA LEU A 24 21.93 -5.45 1.78
C LEU A 24 22.22 -6.50 2.86
N GLY A 25 23.49 -6.71 3.19
CA GLY A 25 23.90 -7.62 4.26
C GLY A 25 23.45 -7.17 5.67
N GLN A 26 23.36 -5.86 5.90
CA GLN A 26 22.83 -5.31 7.17
C GLN A 26 21.32 -5.46 7.24
N THR A 27 20.60 -5.21 6.14
CA THR A 27 19.14 -5.38 6.06
C THR A 27 18.72 -6.80 6.42
N ILE A 28 19.37 -7.82 5.85
CA ILE A 28 19.09 -9.24 6.14
C ILE A 28 19.33 -9.54 7.63
N LYS A 29 20.46 -9.08 8.19
CA LYS A 29 20.77 -9.29 9.61
C LYS A 29 19.77 -8.60 10.54
N ILE A 30 19.32 -7.39 10.21
CA ILE A 30 18.31 -6.64 10.96
C ILE A 30 16.94 -7.31 10.90
N LEU A 31 16.58 -7.89 9.75
CA LEU A 31 15.36 -8.70 9.60
C LEU A 31 15.43 -9.99 10.41
N LEU A 32 16.55 -10.71 10.37
CA LEU A 32 16.74 -11.95 11.12
C LEU A 32 16.80 -11.72 12.63
N ALA A 33 17.36 -10.59 13.08
CA ALA A 33 17.44 -10.23 14.50
C ALA A 33 16.09 -9.88 15.12
N GLY A 34 15.04 -9.71 14.32
CA GLY A 34 13.71 -9.33 14.77
C GLY A 34 13.62 -7.85 15.19
N PRO A 35 12.39 -7.37 15.50
CA PRO A 35 12.16 -5.98 15.90
C PRO A 35 12.89 -5.63 17.21
N ASP A 36 12.98 -6.58 18.14
CA ASP A 36 13.57 -6.37 19.47
C ASP A 36 15.09 -6.61 19.52
N GLY A 37 15.70 -7.12 18.43
CA GLY A 37 17.14 -7.28 18.31
C GLY A 37 17.74 -8.47 19.07
N ALA A 38 17.00 -9.59 19.16
CA ALA A 38 17.35 -10.77 19.94
C ALA A 38 18.66 -11.47 19.51
N LEU A 39 19.15 -11.23 18.29
CA LEU A 39 20.44 -11.73 17.81
C LEU A 39 21.52 -10.65 17.88
N GLY A 40 22.15 -10.49 19.05
CA GLY A 40 23.47 -9.85 19.23
C GLY A 40 23.68 -8.52 18.47
N ALA A 41 22.68 -7.65 18.44
CA ALA A 41 22.60 -6.57 17.47
C ALA A 41 23.62 -5.44 17.74
N THR A 42 24.73 -5.44 17.01
CA THR A 42 25.71 -4.34 16.91
C THR A 42 25.20 -3.14 16.07
N TYR A 43 23.88 -3.05 15.81
CA TYR A 43 23.28 -2.06 14.92
C TYR A 43 22.42 -1.05 15.69
N SER A 44 22.49 0.21 15.25
CA SER A 44 21.80 1.34 15.90
C SER A 44 20.29 1.12 15.99
N ALA A 45 19.68 1.58 17.10
CA ALA A 45 18.23 1.55 17.29
C ALA A 45 17.48 2.25 16.14
N SER A 46 18.04 3.33 15.59
CA SER A 46 17.47 4.06 14.46
C SER A 46 17.40 3.22 13.18
N GLN A 47 18.43 2.43 12.89
CA GLN A 47 18.45 1.56 11.70
C GLN A 47 17.39 0.46 11.80
N ARG A 48 17.26 -0.16 12.98
CA ARG A 48 16.21 -1.15 13.25
C ARG A 48 14.82 -0.57 13.09
N TYR A 49 14.58 0.62 13.66
CA TYR A 49 13.30 1.31 13.55
C TYR A 49 12.94 1.62 12.08
N ILE A 50 13.90 2.12 11.28
CA ILE A 50 13.68 2.42 9.87
C ILE A 50 13.27 1.16 9.10
N ILE A 51 13.96 0.03 9.27
CA ILE A 51 13.63 -1.19 8.53
C ILE A 51 12.26 -1.73 8.97
N TRP A 52 12.03 -1.91 10.27
CA TRP A 52 10.83 -2.59 10.78
C TRP A 52 9.57 -1.74 10.82
N ASN A 53 9.67 -0.45 11.15
CA ASN A 53 8.50 0.41 11.36
C ASN A 53 8.20 1.34 10.18
N LEU A 54 9.15 1.51 9.25
CA LEU A 54 8.97 2.42 8.12
C LEU A 54 9.03 1.70 6.77
N ARG A 55 10.13 1.00 6.47
CA ARG A 55 10.34 0.40 5.14
C ARG A 55 9.53 -0.89 4.96
N LEU A 56 9.58 -1.81 5.91
CA LEU A 56 8.88 -3.09 5.82
C LEU A 56 7.36 -2.93 5.66
N PRO A 57 6.65 -2.12 6.49
CA PRO A 57 5.21 -1.93 6.33
C PRO A 57 4.87 -1.32 4.97
N ARG A 58 5.68 -0.38 4.47
CA ARG A 58 5.50 0.25 3.15
C ARG A 58 5.68 -0.73 1.99
N VAL A 59 6.69 -1.60 2.05
CA VAL A 59 6.90 -2.63 1.01
C VAL A 59 5.74 -3.61 0.99
N LEU A 60 5.29 -4.07 2.17
CA LEU A 60 4.15 -4.98 2.29
C LEU A 60 2.86 -4.35 1.74
N THR A 61 2.54 -3.11 2.11
CA THR A 61 1.34 -2.43 1.62
C THR A 61 1.40 -2.20 0.11
N ALA A 62 2.56 -1.84 -0.44
CA ALA A 62 2.74 -1.70 -1.89
C ALA A 62 2.56 -3.04 -2.64
N THR A 63 3.10 -4.13 -2.09
CA THR A 63 2.93 -5.47 -2.66
C THR A 63 1.46 -5.91 -2.65
N VAL A 64 0.77 -5.77 -1.51
CA VAL A 64 -0.64 -6.15 -1.39
C VAL A 64 -1.51 -5.28 -2.30
N ALA A 65 -1.29 -3.96 -2.33
CA ALA A 65 -2.02 -3.05 -3.21
C ALA A 65 -1.84 -3.42 -4.69
N GLY A 66 -0.60 -3.71 -5.12
CA GLY A 66 -0.31 -4.15 -6.48
C GLY A 66 -1.01 -5.47 -6.84
N MET A 67 -1.03 -6.44 -5.92
CA MET A 67 -1.76 -7.71 -6.12
C MET A 67 -3.27 -7.47 -6.28
N VAL A 68 -3.87 -6.65 -5.44
CA VAL A 68 -5.31 -6.34 -5.50
C VAL A 68 -5.66 -5.62 -6.80
N LEU A 69 -4.85 -4.64 -7.22
CA LEU A 69 -5.05 -3.94 -8.50
C LEU A 69 -4.92 -4.88 -9.70
N ALA A 70 -3.96 -5.81 -9.69
CA ALA A 70 -3.81 -6.80 -10.75
C ALA A 70 -5.03 -7.73 -10.85
N VAL A 71 -5.53 -8.21 -9.71
CA VAL A 71 -6.74 -9.06 -9.66
C VAL A 71 -7.96 -8.28 -10.16
N ALA A 72 -8.15 -7.04 -9.69
CA ALA A 72 -9.24 -6.18 -10.16
C ALA A 72 -9.16 -5.97 -11.68
N GLY A 73 -7.98 -5.66 -12.21
CA GLY A 73 -7.75 -5.52 -13.66
C GLY A 73 -8.17 -6.75 -14.45
N VAL A 74 -7.72 -7.95 -14.05
CA VAL A 74 -8.06 -9.20 -14.73
C VAL A 74 -9.56 -9.51 -14.66
N VAL A 75 -10.21 -9.26 -13.52
CA VAL A 75 -11.67 -9.46 -13.37
C VAL A 75 -12.44 -8.54 -14.33
N PHE A 76 -12.06 -7.26 -14.41
CA PHE A 76 -12.71 -6.31 -15.31
C PHE A 76 -12.46 -6.66 -16.79
N GLN A 77 -11.23 -6.99 -17.15
CA GLN A 77 -10.89 -7.42 -18.51
C GLN A 77 -11.67 -8.67 -18.91
N ALA A 78 -11.86 -9.63 -18.00
CA ALA A 78 -12.63 -10.84 -18.24
C ALA A 78 -14.14 -10.57 -18.36
N LEU A 79 -14.68 -9.71 -17.50
CA LEU A 79 -16.10 -9.35 -17.49
C LEU A 79 -16.51 -8.66 -18.80
N PHE A 80 -15.72 -7.67 -19.24
CA PHE A 80 -15.97 -6.95 -20.49
C PHE A 80 -15.43 -7.65 -21.72
N ARG A 81 -14.71 -8.76 -21.55
CA ARG A 81 -13.96 -9.45 -22.62
C ARG A 81 -13.12 -8.48 -23.45
N ASN A 82 -12.57 -7.47 -22.78
CA ASN A 82 -11.86 -6.37 -23.40
C ASN A 82 -10.53 -6.17 -22.65
N PRO A 83 -9.37 -6.45 -23.28
CA PRO A 83 -8.08 -6.28 -22.64
C PRO A 83 -7.75 -4.81 -22.30
N MET A 84 -8.51 -3.85 -22.85
CA MET A 84 -8.38 -2.42 -22.56
C MET A 84 -9.32 -1.93 -21.45
N ALA A 85 -10.16 -2.81 -20.87
CA ALA A 85 -11.05 -2.42 -19.78
C ALA A 85 -10.25 -2.18 -18.49
N ASP A 86 -10.55 -1.06 -17.82
CA ASP A 86 -9.89 -0.61 -16.59
C ASP A 86 -10.92 -0.55 -15.44
N PRO A 87 -10.62 -1.11 -14.25
CA PRO A 87 -11.47 -0.96 -13.06
C PRO A 87 -11.80 0.48 -12.66
N TYR A 88 -11.02 1.48 -13.09
CA TYR A 88 -11.29 2.89 -12.80
C TYR A 88 -12.53 3.46 -13.49
N VAL A 89 -13.13 2.75 -14.46
CA VAL A 89 -14.34 3.19 -15.19
C VAL A 89 -15.56 3.32 -14.27
N LEU A 90 -15.63 2.60 -13.14
CA LEU A 90 -16.74 2.69 -12.18
C LEU A 90 -16.68 3.91 -11.24
N GLY A 91 -15.84 4.91 -11.50
CA GLY A 91 -15.75 6.11 -10.67
C GLY A 91 -15.23 5.88 -9.24
N ILE A 92 -14.66 4.70 -8.96
CA ILE A 92 -14.15 4.30 -7.64
C ILE A 92 -13.01 5.24 -7.20
N SER A 93 -12.09 5.57 -8.11
CA SER A 93 -10.94 6.45 -7.81
C SER A 93 -11.38 7.90 -7.55
N SER A 94 -12.26 8.45 -8.39
CA SER A 94 -12.80 9.80 -8.20
C SER A 94 -13.68 9.88 -6.95
N GLY A 95 -14.48 8.86 -6.66
CA GLY A 95 -15.27 8.74 -5.44
C GLY A 95 -14.41 8.70 -4.18
N ALA A 96 -13.32 7.93 -4.19
CA ALA A 96 -12.36 7.90 -3.09
C ALA A 96 -11.72 9.28 -2.85
N ALA A 97 -11.23 9.92 -3.91
CA ALA A 97 -10.61 11.23 -3.83
C ALA A 97 -11.59 12.29 -3.31
N PHE A 98 -12.83 12.27 -3.79
CA PHE A 98 -13.90 13.14 -3.30
C PHE A 98 -14.20 12.90 -1.81
N GLY A 99 -14.34 11.64 -1.39
CA GLY A 99 -14.59 11.29 0.01
C GLY A 99 -13.52 11.83 0.95
N VAL A 100 -12.24 11.68 0.59
CA VAL A 100 -11.12 12.24 1.37
C VAL A 100 -11.15 13.77 1.37
N ALA A 101 -11.35 14.40 0.22
CA ALA A 101 -11.42 15.86 0.12
C ALA A 101 -12.58 16.44 0.94
N PHE A 102 -13.74 15.77 0.94
CA PHE A 102 -14.90 16.15 1.73
C PHE A 102 -14.65 15.98 3.23
N ALA A 103 -14.04 14.87 3.66
CA ALA A 103 -13.65 14.68 5.05
C ALA A 103 -12.62 15.72 5.51
N ALA A 104 -11.68 16.09 4.63
CA ALA A 104 -10.71 17.15 4.90
C ALA A 104 -11.39 18.52 5.04
N PHE A 105 -12.34 18.83 4.16
CA PHE A 105 -13.14 20.06 4.24
C PHE A 105 -13.93 20.16 5.56
N LEU A 106 -14.46 19.05 6.05
CA LEU A 106 -15.14 18.98 7.35
C LEU A 106 -14.19 19.00 8.57
N GLY A 107 -12.87 19.06 8.35
CA GLY A 107 -11.86 19.05 9.41
C GLY A 107 -11.62 17.68 10.06
N LEU A 108 -12.25 16.62 9.55
CA LEU A 108 -12.22 15.26 10.12
C LEU A 108 -10.88 14.54 9.90
N VAL A 109 -10.00 15.11 9.07
CA VAL A 109 -8.67 14.58 8.75
C VAL A 109 -7.59 15.07 9.74
N SER A 110 -7.91 16.04 10.61
CA SER A 110 -6.98 16.56 11.61
C SER A 110 -7.07 15.83 12.96
N GLY A 111 -5.94 15.71 13.67
CA GLY A 111 -5.86 15.07 15.00
C GLY A 111 -5.63 13.55 14.99
N ALA A 112 -5.71 12.92 16.18
CA ALA A 112 -5.45 11.47 16.37
C ALA A 112 -6.44 10.56 15.61
N THR A 113 -7.62 11.09 15.27
CA THR A 113 -8.63 10.41 14.43
C THR A 113 -8.27 10.43 12.93
N GLY A 114 -7.33 11.28 12.51
CA GLY A 114 -6.89 11.46 11.12
C GLY A 114 -6.37 10.18 10.46
N ALA A 115 -5.69 9.32 11.24
CA ALA A 115 -5.09 8.09 10.72
C ALA A 115 -6.15 7.11 10.18
N TRP A 116 -7.34 7.06 10.80
CA TRP A 116 -8.45 6.19 10.39
C TRP A 116 -9.48 6.91 9.54
N SER A 117 -9.63 8.23 9.69
CA SER A 117 -10.62 8.98 8.92
C SER A 117 -10.30 9.02 7.43
N VAL A 118 -9.02 9.10 7.04
CA VAL A 118 -8.63 9.13 5.62
C VAL A 118 -9.00 7.82 4.90
N PRO A 119 -8.58 6.62 5.36
CA PRO A 119 -8.97 5.37 4.71
C PRO A 119 -10.48 5.14 4.69
N LEU A 120 -11.19 5.46 5.78
CA LEU A 120 -12.64 5.27 5.87
C LEU A 120 -13.40 6.22 4.93
N ALA A 121 -12.97 7.48 4.83
CA ALA A 121 -13.55 8.45 3.91
C ALA A 121 -13.31 8.06 2.45
N ALA A 122 -12.09 7.63 2.12
CA ALA A 122 -11.74 7.13 0.79
C ALA A 122 -12.62 5.92 0.42
N PHE A 123 -12.75 4.95 1.32
CA PHE A 123 -13.54 3.74 1.08
C PHE A 123 -15.04 4.03 0.94
N SER A 124 -15.58 4.88 1.81
CA SER A 124 -17.00 5.27 1.77
C SER A 124 -17.34 6.05 0.50
N GLY A 125 -16.46 6.97 0.10
CA GLY A 125 -16.61 7.72 -1.16
C GLY A 125 -16.52 6.83 -2.40
N ALA A 126 -15.59 5.87 -2.40
CA ALA A 126 -15.47 4.88 -3.47
C ALA A 126 -16.73 4.02 -3.63
N ILE A 127 -17.24 3.46 -2.52
CA ILE A 127 -18.47 2.64 -2.53
C ILE A 127 -19.68 3.48 -2.95
N GLY A 128 -19.81 4.70 -2.42
CA GLY A 128 -20.91 5.59 -2.78
C GLY A 128 -20.92 5.90 -4.28
N ALA A 129 -19.77 6.22 -4.87
CA ALA A 129 -19.67 6.47 -6.31
C ALA A 129 -20.02 5.22 -7.14
N ALA A 130 -19.46 4.06 -6.78
CA ALA A 130 -19.75 2.80 -7.48
C ALA A 130 -21.24 2.44 -7.39
N PHE A 131 -21.86 2.63 -6.23
CA PHE A 131 -23.28 2.37 -6.02
C PHE A 131 -24.15 3.29 -6.86
N ILE A 132 -23.86 4.60 -6.88
CA ILE A 132 -24.60 5.57 -7.70
C ILE A 132 -24.54 5.17 -9.18
N ILE A 133 -23.36 4.87 -9.70
CA ILE A 133 -23.19 4.47 -11.11
C ILE A 133 -23.96 3.18 -11.40
N PHE A 134 -23.92 2.20 -10.49
CA PHE A 134 -24.69 0.97 -10.64
C PHE A 134 -26.20 1.20 -10.67
N THR A 135 -26.73 2.13 -9.88
CA THR A 135 -28.17 2.47 -9.90
C THR A 135 -28.61 3.26 -11.14
N LEU A 136 -27.68 3.90 -11.83
CA LEU A 136 -27.96 4.67 -13.05
C LEU A 136 -27.89 3.82 -14.33
N ALA A 137 -27.22 2.66 -14.26
CA ALA A 137 -27.06 1.72 -15.36
C ALA A 137 -28.30 0.81 -15.50
#